data_AF-A0A6J4M5L5-F1
#
_entry.id   AF-A0A6J4M5L5-F1
#
_cell.length_a   1.000
_cell.length_b   1.000
_cell.length_c   1.000
_cell.angle_alpha   90.00
_cell.angle_beta   90.00
_cell.angle_gamma   90.00
#
_symmetry.space_group_name_H-M   'P 1'
#
loop_
_entity.id
_entity.type
_entity.pdbx_description
1 polymer ?
#
loop_
_entity_poly.entity_id
_entity_poly.type
_entity_poly.pdbx_seq_one_letter_code
_entity_poly.pdbx_strand_id
1 'polypeptide(L)'
;MSDFAGYLQRMGGLHDAEVAGVAWRPSEGSLEIRLDDVYANFRGLPEYPGLESGSIVFSGVGALEMSLEHAERLRIYEITAGDDGAASVAFSPAGRVSLRFGEASYPPCRLRG
;
A
#
# COMPACT_ATOMS: atom_id res chain seq x y z
N MET A 1 3.53 10.95 13.86
CA MET A 1 2.97 9.70 13.31
C MET A 1 2.29 10.04 12.00
N SER A 2 2.66 9.37 10.92
CA SER A 2 2.05 9.55 9.61
C SER A 2 0.54 9.22 9.66
N ASP A 3 -0.33 10.09 9.12
CA ASP A 3 -1.79 9.84 8.97
C ASP A 3 -2.05 8.83 7.83
N PHE A 4 -1.47 7.63 7.95
CA PHE A 4 -1.59 6.62 6.90
C PHE A 4 -3.02 6.08 6.81
N ALA A 5 -3.70 5.90 7.94
CA ALA A 5 -5.11 5.50 7.97
C ALA A 5 -6.01 6.53 7.28
N GLY A 6 -5.83 7.83 7.55
CA GLY A 6 -6.58 8.88 6.86
C GLY A 6 -6.24 8.99 5.39
N TYR A 7 -4.98 8.74 4.99
CA TYR A 7 -4.62 8.61 3.57
C TYR A 7 -5.37 7.46 2.89
N LEU A 8 -5.39 6.26 3.49
CA LEU A 8 -6.10 5.11 2.93
C LEU A 8 -7.61 5.40 2.78
N GLN A 9 -8.22 6.07 3.75
CA GLN A 9 -9.63 6.47 3.64
C GLN A 9 -9.87 7.39 2.44
N ARG A 10 -9.02 8.41 2.24
CA ARG A 10 -9.14 9.32 1.10
C ARG A 10 -8.92 8.61 -0.24
N MET A 11 -8.04 7.60 -0.27
CA MET A 11 -7.72 6.83 -1.48
C MET A 11 -8.67 5.65 -1.72
N GLY A 12 -9.74 5.49 -0.93
CA GLY A 12 -10.66 4.36 -1.05
C GLY A 12 -9.95 3.01 -0.86
N GLY A 13 -9.00 2.94 0.08
CA GLY A 13 -8.28 1.71 0.45
C GLY A 13 -7.24 1.21 -0.54
N LEU A 14 -7.02 1.92 -1.67
CA LEU A 14 -6.14 1.48 -2.78
C LEU A 14 -6.53 0.12 -3.37
N HIS A 15 -7.79 -0.28 -3.27
CA HIS A 15 -8.28 -1.53 -3.82
C HIS A 15 -7.96 -1.67 -5.32
N ASP A 16 -7.74 -2.89 -5.78
CA ASP A 16 -7.45 -3.23 -7.18
C ASP A 16 -6.15 -2.63 -7.77
N ALA A 17 -5.38 -1.85 -6.99
CA ALA A 17 -4.08 -1.36 -7.42
C ALA A 17 -3.13 -2.53 -7.69
N GLU A 18 -2.58 -2.57 -8.91
CA GLU A 18 -1.63 -3.60 -9.32
C GLU A 18 -0.27 -3.33 -8.68
N VAL A 19 0.30 -4.38 -8.09
CA VAL A 19 1.56 -4.31 -7.35
C VAL A 19 2.71 -4.61 -8.30
N ALA A 20 3.46 -3.56 -8.62
CA ALA A 20 4.67 -3.63 -9.44
C ALA A 20 5.82 -4.35 -8.72
N GLY A 21 5.82 -4.34 -7.39
CA GLY A 21 6.78 -5.11 -6.60
C GLY A 21 6.74 -4.81 -5.11
N VAL A 22 7.29 -5.75 -4.34
CA VAL A 22 7.48 -5.63 -2.88
C VAL A 22 8.97 -5.78 -2.59
N ALA A 23 9.56 -4.83 -1.88
CA ALA A 23 10.98 -4.82 -1.56
C ALA A 23 11.18 -4.64 -0.06
N TRP A 24 11.71 -5.68 0.60
CA TRP A 24 12.15 -5.64 1.99
C TRP A 24 13.64 -5.35 2.07
N ARG A 25 14.03 -4.30 2.80
CA ARG A 25 15.42 -3.87 3.03
C ARG A 25 15.72 -3.93 4.53
N PRO A 26 16.15 -5.09 5.06
CA PRO A 26 16.33 -5.28 6.51
C PRO A 26 17.41 -4.39 7.12
N SER A 27 18.49 -4.08 6.39
CA SER A 27 19.54 -3.17 6.85
C SER A 27 19.06 -1.73 7.03
N GLU A 28 17.99 -1.35 6.35
CA GLU A 28 17.36 -0.03 6.45
C GLU A 28 16.12 -0.05 7.35
N GLY A 29 15.69 -1.24 7.79
CA GLY A 29 14.41 -1.42 8.49
C GLY A 29 13.24 -0.87 7.68
N SER A 30 13.24 -1.10 6.35
CA SER A 30 12.25 -0.50 5.44
C SER A 30 11.61 -1.53 4.51
N LEU A 31 10.29 -1.42 4.37
CA LEU A 31 9.49 -2.16 3.40
C LEU A 31 8.87 -1.20 2.39
N GLU A 32 9.03 -1.48 1.11
CA GLU A 32 8.41 -0.71 0.02
C GLU A 32 7.44 -1.59 -0.77
N ILE A 33 6.24 -1.06 -1.01
CA ILE A 33 5.24 -1.63 -1.93
C ILE A 33 5.07 -0.64 -3.08
N ARG A 34 5.38 -1.08 -4.30
CA ARG A 34 5.23 -0.29 -5.53
C ARG A 34 3.94 -0.66 -6.22
N LEU A 35 3.22 0.36 -6.67
CA LEU A 35 1.94 0.25 -7.36
C LEU A 35 2.07 0.86 -8.75
N ASP A 36 1.53 0.19 -9.76
CA ASP A 36 1.49 0.70 -11.12
C ASP A 36 0.51 1.87 -11.28
N ASP A 37 -0.58 1.83 -10.51
CA ASP A 37 -1.65 2.82 -10.52
C ASP A 37 -2.29 2.93 -9.12
N VAL A 38 -1.99 4.02 -8.41
CA VAL A 38 -2.52 4.28 -7.05
C VAL A 38 -4.00 4.68 -7.06
N TYR A 39 -4.57 4.97 -8.22
CA TYR A 39 -5.99 5.32 -8.37
C TYR A 39 -6.79 4.25 -9.11
N ALA A 40 -6.26 3.02 -9.20
CA ALA A 40 -6.87 1.93 -9.97
C ALA A 40 -8.34 1.65 -9.60
N ASN A 41 -8.70 1.75 -8.31
CA ASN A 41 -10.08 1.62 -7.81
C ASN A 41 -11.05 2.67 -8.35
N PHE A 42 -10.56 3.83 -8.81
CA PHE A 42 -11.40 4.87 -9.40
C PHE A 42 -11.55 4.71 -10.91
N ARG A 43 -10.82 3.79 -11.55
CA ARG A 43 -10.80 3.65 -13.02
C ARG A 43 -12.21 3.49 -13.60
N GLY A 44 -12.56 4.41 -14.50
CA GLY A 44 -13.89 4.46 -15.12
C GLY A 44 -14.88 5.41 -14.44
N LEU A 45 -14.52 6.00 -13.30
CA LEU A 45 -15.29 7.03 -12.63
C LEU A 45 -14.79 8.44 -13.02
N PRO A 46 -15.65 9.48 -12.96
CA PRO A 46 -15.26 10.88 -13.22
C PRO A 46 -14.12 11.38 -12.34
N GLU A 47 -13.98 10.83 -11.13
CA GLU A 47 -12.97 11.23 -10.13
C GLU A 47 -11.58 10.65 -10.44
N TYR A 48 -11.46 9.71 -11.38
CA TYR A 48 -10.18 9.10 -11.75
C TYR A 48 -9.25 10.14 -12.40
N PRO A 49 -8.12 10.48 -11.76
CA PRO A 49 -7.21 11.50 -12.29
C PRO A 49 -6.33 11.00 -13.44
N GLY A 50 -6.40 9.71 -13.75
CA GLY A 50 -5.51 9.03 -14.69
C GLY A 50 -4.52 8.11 -13.98
N LEU A 51 -3.75 7.37 -14.78
CA LEU A 51 -2.76 6.40 -14.29
C LEU A 51 -1.64 7.16 -13.57
N GLU A 52 -1.39 6.80 -12.32
CA GLU A 52 -0.29 7.34 -11.53
C GLU A 52 0.39 6.24 -10.72
N SER A 53 1.62 5.90 -11.07
CA SER A 53 2.42 4.95 -10.30
C SER A 53 2.91 5.59 -9.01
N GLY A 54 3.09 4.78 -7.95
CA GLY A 54 3.54 5.29 -6.66
C GLY A 54 4.04 4.20 -5.73
N SER A 55 4.74 4.61 -4.67
CA SER A 55 5.29 3.70 -3.67
C SER A 55 4.78 4.06 -2.28
N ILE A 56 4.37 3.04 -1.52
CA ILE A 56 4.20 3.15 -0.07
C ILE A 56 5.47 2.60 0.57
N VAL A 57 6.14 3.43 1.37
CA VAL A 57 7.38 3.08 2.06
C VAL A 57 7.13 3.11 3.55
N PHE A 58 7.25 1.97 4.20
CA PHE A 58 7.28 1.83 5.64
C PHE A 58 8.72 1.87 6.13
N SER A 59 8.98 2.65 7.19
CA SER A 59 10.30 2.83 7.80
C SER A 59 10.22 2.55 9.30
N GLY A 60 11.35 2.13 9.87
CA GLY A 60 11.40 1.67 11.27
C GLY A 60 10.60 0.38 11.48
N VAL A 61 10.67 -0.53 10.51
CA VAL A 61 9.96 -1.81 10.56
C VAL A 61 10.58 -2.70 11.63
N GLY A 62 9.83 -2.91 12.73
CA GLY A 62 10.29 -3.69 13.90
C GLY A 62 9.77 -5.12 13.94
N ALA A 63 8.67 -5.40 13.25
CA ALA A 63 8.12 -6.74 13.06
C ALA A 63 7.59 -6.83 11.62
N LEU A 64 7.89 -7.93 10.93
CA LEU A 64 7.45 -8.17 9.57
C LEU A 64 7.13 -9.66 9.41
N GLU A 65 5.90 -9.94 9.04
CA GLU A 65 5.46 -11.24 8.55
C GLU A 65 5.02 -11.06 7.09
N MET A 66 5.59 -11.86 6.20
CA MET A 66 5.29 -11.77 4.77
C MET A 66 5.09 -13.18 4.23
N SER A 67 3.90 -13.42 3.70
CA SER A 67 3.55 -14.62 2.94
C SER A 67 3.06 -14.15 1.58
N LEU A 68 3.95 -14.22 0.59
CA LEU A 68 3.62 -13.87 -0.79
C LEU A 68 3.89 -15.10 -1.65
N GLU A 69 2.87 -15.53 -2.39
CA GLU A 69 3.01 -16.55 -3.40
C GLU A 69 3.37 -15.90 -4.73
N HIS A 70 4.10 -16.62 -5.59
CA HIS A 70 4.38 -16.14 -6.92
C HIS A 70 3.08 -16.11 -7.73
N ALA A 71 2.65 -14.91 -8.13
CA ALA A 71 1.52 -14.69 -9.02
C ALA A 71 1.96 -13.78 -10.17
N GLU A 72 1.45 -14.02 -11.37
CA GLU A 72 1.74 -13.17 -12.53
C GLU A 72 1.24 -11.73 -12.33
N ARG A 73 0.14 -11.58 -11.58
CA ARG A 73 -0.43 -10.29 -11.18
C ARG A 73 -0.87 -10.36 -9.74
N LEU A 74 -0.39 -9.40 -8.96
CA LEU A 74 -0.75 -9.21 -7.57
C LEU A 74 -1.47 -7.87 -7.45
N ARG A 75 -2.61 -7.84 -6.77
CA ARG A 75 -3.35 -6.60 -6.52
C ARG A 75 -3.59 -6.39 -5.04
N ILE A 76 -3.74 -5.14 -4.64
CA ILE A 76 -4.22 -4.80 -3.31
C ILE A 76 -5.67 -5.29 -3.16
N TYR A 77 -5.87 -6.25 -2.26
CA TYR A 77 -7.20 -6.67 -1.84
C TYR A 77 -7.71 -5.81 -0.69
N GLU A 78 -6.85 -5.49 0.28
CA GLU A 78 -7.20 -4.65 1.43
C GLU A 78 -5.93 -4.12 2.10
N ILE A 79 -5.97 -2.87 2.57
CA ILE A 79 -4.95 -2.33 3.49
C ILE A 79 -5.63 -1.86 4.76
N THR A 80 -5.13 -2.33 5.90
CA THR A 80 -5.51 -1.85 7.22
C THR A 80 -4.30 -1.22 7.89
N ALA A 81 -4.52 -0.12 8.61
CA ALA A 81 -3.51 0.58 9.39
C ALA A 81 -4.12 0.99 10.74
N GLY A 82 -3.47 0.61 11.82
CA GLY A 82 -3.83 0.98 13.19
C GLY A 82 -3.02 2.18 13.68
N ASP A 83 -3.58 2.91 14.65
CA ASP A 83 -2.91 4.04 15.30
C ASP A 83 -1.70 3.60 16.13
N ASP A 84 -1.52 2.31 16.39
CA ASP A 84 -0.38 1.76 17.12
C ASP A 84 0.86 1.47 16.24
N GLY A 85 0.80 1.85 14.95
CA GLY A 85 1.85 1.58 13.97
C GLY A 85 1.82 0.15 13.44
N ALA A 86 0.72 -0.59 13.61
CA ALA A 86 0.50 -1.86 12.91
C ALA A 86 -0.16 -1.61 11.54
N ALA A 87 0.26 -2.35 10.52
CA ALA A 87 -0.42 -2.41 9.24
C ALA A 87 -0.50 -3.84 8.71
N SER A 88 -1.54 -4.12 7.92
CA SER A 88 -1.67 -5.37 7.16
C SER A 88 -2.11 -5.04 5.74
N VAL A 89 -1.40 -5.59 4.77
CA VAL A 89 -1.73 -5.53 3.34
C VAL A 89 -2.07 -6.95 2.89
N ALA A 90 -3.33 -7.15 2.50
CA ALA A 90 -3.79 -8.37 1.88
C ALA A 90 -3.78 -8.21 0.35
N PHE A 91 -3.41 -9.27 -0.35
CA PHE A 91 -3.28 -9.28 -1.80
C PHE A 91 -4.22 -10.29 -2.45
N SER A 92 -4.62 -10.01 -3.68
CA SER A 92 -5.33 -10.93 -4.58
C SER A 92 -4.39 -11.39 -5.70
N PRO A 93 -4.35 -12.69 -6.07
CA PRO A 93 -5.25 -13.76 -5.62
C PRO A 93 -4.92 -14.34 -4.24
N ALA A 94 -3.70 -14.15 -3.75
CA ALA A 94 -3.27 -14.62 -2.44
C ALA A 94 -2.09 -13.79 -1.92
N GLY A 95 -1.89 -13.85 -0.61
CA GLY A 95 -0.74 -13.28 0.08
C GLY A 95 -1.11 -12.20 1.08
N ARG A 96 -0.25 -12.03 2.08
CA ARG A 96 -0.37 -11.02 3.12
C ARG A 96 0.99 -10.55 3.59
N VAL A 97 1.08 -9.26 3.85
CA VAL A 97 2.16 -8.62 4.60
C VAL A 97 1.55 -8.02 5.85
N SER A 98 2.06 -8.39 7.02
CA SER A 98 1.74 -7.77 8.30
C SER A 98 3.01 -7.16 8.88
N LEU A 99 2.94 -5.92 9.38
CA LEU A 99 4.12 -5.26 9.91
C LEU A 99 3.80 -4.30 11.06
N ARG A 100 4.83 -3.99 11.86
CA ARG A 100 4.87 -2.82 12.73
C ARG A 100 5.90 -1.84 12.19
N PHE A 101 5.53 -0.57 12.07
CA PHE A 101 6.35 0.49 11.48
C PHE A 101 6.35 1.75 12.36
N GLY A 102 7.38 2.58 12.22
CA GLY A 102 7.46 3.88 12.89
C GLY A 102 6.85 5.01 12.04
N GLU A 103 7.04 4.94 10.72
CA GLU A 103 6.56 5.93 9.77
C GLU A 103 6.19 5.29 8.43
N ALA A 104 5.18 5.85 7.76
CA ALA A 104 4.84 5.54 6.38
C ALA A 104 4.93 6.80 5.51
N SER A 105 5.62 6.68 4.38
CA SER A 105 5.63 7.66 3.29
C SER A 105 4.83 7.13 2.11
N TYR A 106 4.06 8.00 1.47
CA TYR A 106 3.13 7.63 0.40
C TYR A 106 2.90 8.84 -0.53
N PRO A 107 2.43 8.60 -1.77
CA PRO A 107 2.16 9.67 -2.72
C PRO A 107 1.05 10.62 -2.21
N PRO A 108 1.03 11.89 -2.65
CA PRO A 108 -0.06 12.79 -2.31
C PRO A 108 -1.38 12.33 -2.96
N CYS A 109 -2.48 12.45 -2.21
CA CYS A 109 -3.82 12.24 -2.76
C CYS A 109 -4.24 13.44 -3.63
N ARG A 110 -4.56 13.20 -4.90
CA ARG A 110 -4.96 14.22 -5.89
C ARG A 110 -6.43 14.15 -6.30
N LEU A 111 -7.21 13.29 -5.63
CA LEU A 111 -8.64 13.23 -5.87
C LEU A 111 -9.26 14.58 -5.54
N ARG A 112 -10.03 15.11 -6.49
CA ARG A 112 -10.81 16.33 -6.29
C ARG A 112 -12.09 15.92 -5.57
N GLY A 113 -12.20 16.27 -4.30
CA GLY A 113 -13.45 16.19 -3.54
C GLY A 113 -14.45 17.25 -3.97
#